data_AF-A0A286CSR8-F1
#
_entry.id   AF-A0A286CSR8-F1
#
_cell.length_a   1.000
_cell.length_b   1.000
_cell.length_c   1.000
_cell.angle_alpha   90.00
_cell.angle_beta   90.00
_cell.angle_gamma   90.00
#
_symmetry.space_group_name_H-M   'P 1'
#
loop_
_entity.id
_entity.type
_entity.pdbx_description
1 polymer ?
#
loop_
_entity_poly.entity_id
_entity_poly.type
_entity_poly.pdbx_seq_one_letter_code
_entity_poly.pdbx_strand_id
1 'polypeptide(L)'
;MTARYCSLAQVPAPAFAPGPAAERLSALGGGRRKWVNGTVLHYWFFDGDTDASVIPVPGRGMTRRVSWAGAEEQRDVVRSCFREWQDLGIGIAFTEVDDRSEAELRIGFQAGDGSWSSVGRDALLAGRQERTMNFGWDLTAPGERATALHQIGHALGMLHEHQSPFAGIHWDDEAVYAELAGPPHHWSRERTHYNILRKLGPDEANGSFWDPQSIMEFPFAPGLILEPEQYRGGLDPPGTLSAADKESVLRWYPPHPQGSPALVPFRSAPLGLGPGEQADFVIDPPETRTYTLGTFGDCDAVVVLFEERDGRPRYVAGRDDGGTEQNATIGARLVKGRRYVVRVRLYSAWGSGETAVMCW
;
A
#
# COMPACT_ATOMS: atom_id res chain seq x y z
N MET A 1 -20.47 0.16 -21.98
CA MET A 1 -19.58 1.29 -21.67
C MET A 1 -18.16 0.77 -21.69
N THR A 2 -17.20 1.52 -22.24
CA THR A 2 -15.79 1.12 -22.22
C THR A 2 -15.27 1.19 -20.80
N ALA A 3 -14.74 0.09 -20.27
CA ALA A 3 -14.22 0.01 -18.90
C ALA A 3 -13.02 0.94 -18.72
N ARG A 4 -12.90 1.54 -17.53
CA ARG A 4 -11.74 2.35 -17.14
C ARG A 4 -10.84 1.54 -16.20
N TYR A 5 -9.55 1.51 -16.48
CA TYR A 5 -8.59 0.69 -15.73
C TYR A 5 -7.61 1.56 -14.95
N CYS A 6 -7.31 1.12 -13.72
CA CYS A 6 -6.20 1.65 -12.95
C CYS A 6 -4.87 1.24 -13.59
N SER A 7 -3.87 2.11 -13.51
CA SER A 7 -2.51 1.81 -13.96
C SER A 7 -1.49 2.07 -12.87
N LEU A 8 -1.09 1.01 -12.17
CA LEU A 8 -0.06 1.10 -11.16
C LEU A 8 1.22 1.70 -11.76
N ALA A 9 1.79 2.66 -11.05
CA ALA A 9 3.12 3.18 -11.36
C ALA A 9 4.14 2.04 -11.20
N GLN A 10 4.99 1.83 -12.21
CA GLN A 10 6.05 0.83 -12.09
C GLN A 10 7.08 1.32 -11.07
N VAL A 11 7.13 0.66 -9.92
CA VAL A 11 8.23 0.81 -8.96
C VAL A 11 9.30 -0.22 -9.32
N PRO A 12 10.60 0.12 -9.30
CA PRO A 12 11.67 -0.84 -9.49
C PRO A 12 11.48 -2.06 -8.58
N ALA A 13 11.69 -3.25 -9.13
CA ALA A 13 11.72 -4.46 -8.32
C ALA A 13 12.84 -4.31 -7.26
N PRO A 14 12.64 -4.78 -6.02
CA PRO A 14 13.71 -4.78 -5.05
C PRO A 14 14.84 -5.66 -5.55
N ALA A 15 16.06 -5.19 -5.34
CA ALA A 15 17.23 -6.01 -5.46
C ALA A 15 17.44 -6.74 -4.14
N PHE A 16 17.07 -8.02 -4.08
CA PHE A 16 17.44 -8.89 -2.96
C PHE A 16 18.87 -9.38 -3.16
N ALA A 17 19.60 -9.56 -2.07
CA ALA A 17 20.92 -10.18 -2.11
C ALA A 17 20.80 -11.61 -2.71
N PRO A 18 21.83 -12.12 -3.41
CA PRO A 18 21.83 -13.49 -3.90
C PRO A 18 21.89 -14.49 -2.73
N GLY A 19 21.14 -15.60 -2.80
CA GLY A 19 21.23 -16.70 -1.83
C GLY A 19 20.12 -16.87 -0.78
N PRO A 20 19.12 -15.97 -0.58
CA PRO A 20 17.96 -16.26 0.26
C PRO A 20 17.16 -17.45 -0.26
N ALA A 21 16.63 -18.26 0.66
CA ALA A 21 15.66 -19.31 0.34
C ALA A 21 14.38 -18.71 -0.29
N ALA A 22 13.66 -19.50 -1.08
CA ALA A 22 12.47 -19.02 -1.80
C ALA A 22 11.39 -18.50 -0.84
N GLU A 23 11.21 -19.17 0.30
CA GLU A 23 10.27 -18.79 1.35
C GLU A 23 10.61 -17.42 1.98
N ARG A 24 11.91 -17.12 2.12
CA ARG A 24 12.39 -15.82 2.63
C ARG A 24 12.09 -14.68 1.65
N LEU A 25 12.36 -14.89 0.36
CA LEU A 25 12.05 -13.90 -0.69
C LEU A 25 10.55 -13.65 -0.80
N SER A 26 9.77 -14.70 -0.66
CA SER A 26 8.31 -14.72 -0.65
C SER A 26 7.76 -13.82 0.46
N ALA A 27 8.18 -14.03 1.71
CA ALA A 27 7.76 -13.24 2.86
C ALA A 27 8.11 -11.74 2.71
N LEU A 28 9.32 -11.44 2.21
CA LEU A 28 9.77 -10.08 1.91
C LEU A 28 8.95 -9.43 0.78
N GLY A 29 8.56 -10.20 -0.23
CA GLY A 29 7.78 -9.74 -1.39
C GLY A 29 6.40 -9.21 -1.00
N GLY A 30 5.69 -9.96 -0.16
CA GLY A 30 4.36 -9.61 0.34
C GLY A 30 4.38 -8.55 1.45
N GLY A 31 5.26 -8.74 2.44
CA GLY A 31 5.26 -7.96 3.68
C GLY A 31 5.77 -6.53 3.52
N ARG A 32 6.81 -6.29 2.69
CA ARG A 32 7.49 -4.98 2.64
C ARG A 32 6.60 -3.83 2.18
N ARG A 33 5.50 -4.07 1.48
CA ARG A 33 4.62 -2.98 1.06
C ARG A 33 3.60 -2.63 2.14
N LYS A 34 3.38 -3.51 3.12
CA LYS A 34 2.37 -3.32 4.14
C LYS A 34 2.86 -2.32 5.19
N TRP A 35 1.94 -1.51 5.70
CA TRP A 35 2.20 -0.65 6.84
C TRP A 35 2.34 -1.49 8.12
N VAL A 36 3.03 -1.00 9.14
CA VAL A 36 2.92 -1.62 10.47
C VAL A 36 1.57 -1.26 11.08
N ASN A 37 0.97 -2.20 11.80
CA ASN A 37 -0.31 -2.00 12.45
C ASN A 37 -0.23 -0.85 13.46
N GLY A 38 -1.33 -0.15 13.66
CA GLY A 38 -1.46 1.05 14.49
C GLY A 38 -0.94 2.35 13.83
N THR A 39 -0.53 2.32 12.57
CA THR A 39 -0.09 3.51 11.83
C THR A 39 -1.28 4.43 11.56
N VAL A 40 -1.07 5.73 11.75
CA VAL A 40 -1.98 6.78 11.25
C VAL A 40 -1.42 7.25 9.91
N LEU A 41 -2.12 6.95 8.82
CA LEU A 41 -1.79 7.43 7.48
C LEU A 41 -2.39 8.81 7.26
N HIS A 42 -1.52 9.77 7.04
CA HIS A 42 -1.91 11.14 6.76
C HIS A 42 -2.10 11.31 5.26
N TYR A 43 -3.19 11.98 4.88
CA TYR A 43 -3.46 12.28 3.48
C TYR A 43 -3.72 13.76 3.25
N TRP A 44 -3.36 14.21 2.04
CA TRP A 44 -3.50 15.58 1.56
C TRP A 44 -4.07 15.59 0.15
N PHE A 45 -4.98 16.52 -0.14
CA PHE A 45 -5.42 16.80 -1.50
C PHE A 45 -4.63 17.98 -2.07
N PHE A 46 -4.03 17.82 -3.25
CA PHE A 46 -3.42 18.96 -3.93
C PHE A 46 -4.48 20.03 -4.23
N ASP A 47 -4.14 21.29 -3.97
CA ASP A 47 -5.05 22.43 -4.02
C ASP A 47 -4.38 23.72 -4.51
N GLY A 48 -3.05 23.75 -4.63
CA GLY A 48 -2.29 24.94 -4.95
C GLY A 48 -2.23 25.24 -6.44
N ASP A 49 -2.12 26.53 -6.77
CA ASP A 49 -2.03 27.01 -8.15
C ASP A 49 -0.84 26.45 -8.91
N THR A 50 0.23 26.04 -8.20
CA THR A 50 1.45 25.42 -8.75
C THR A 50 1.35 23.90 -8.92
N ASP A 51 0.33 23.26 -8.37
CA ASP A 51 0.12 21.81 -8.45
C ASP A 51 -0.53 21.43 -9.78
N ALA A 52 0.31 21.23 -10.80
CA ALA A 52 -0.16 20.84 -12.12
C ALA A 52 0.95 20.17 -12.92
N SER A 53 0.53 19.34 -13.87
CA SER A 53 1.42 18.86 -14.92
C SER A 53 1.46 19.85 -16.08
N VAL A 54 2.62 19.93 -16.74
CA VAL A 54 2.78 20.61 -18.03
C VAL A 54 2.90 19.54 -19.09
N ILE A 55 1.81 19.34 -19.86
CA ILE A 55 1.72 18.25 -20.83
C ILE A 55 1.69 18.79 -22.27
N PRO A 56 2.31 18.10 -23.23
CA PRO A 56 2.24 18.49 -24.64
C PRO A 56 0.80 18.38 -25.16
N VAL A 57 0.41 19.33 -26.01
CA VAL A 57 -0.83 19.30 -26.77
C VAL A 57 -0.55 18.58 -28.10
N PRO A 58 -1.15 17.40 -28.35
CA PRO A 58 -0.88 16.63 -29.55
C PRO A 58 -1.06 17.46 -30.83
N GLY A 59 -0.08 17.39 -31.73
CA GLY A 59 -0.13 18.04 -33.05
C GLY A 59 0.01 19.56 -33.05
N ARG A 60 0.20 20.22 -31.90
CA ARG A 60 0.29 21.69 -31.82
C ARG A 60 1.64 22.25 -31.42
N GLY A 61 2.61 21.42 -31.01
CA GLY A 61 3.92 21.88 -30.54
C GLY A 61 3.86 22.79 -29.31
N MET A 62 2.72 22.84 -28.63
CA MET A 62 2.46 23.64 -27.43
C MET A 62 2.34 22.73 -26.22
N THR A 63 2.52 23.28 -25.03
CA THR A 63 2.15 22.60 -23.78
C THR A 63 0.92 23.24 -23.17
N ARG A 64 0.20 22.48 -22.35
CA ARG A 64 -0.88 22.98 -21.50
C ARG A 64 -0.62 22.59 -20.06
N ARG A 65 -0.99 23.49 -19.15
CA ARG A 65 -0.99 23.23 -17.71
C ARG A 65 -2.30 22.52 -17.34
N VAL A 66 -2.22 21.41 -16.62
CA VAL A 66 -3.39 20.64 -16.15
C VAL A 66 -3.31 20.49 -14.64
N SER A 67 -4.21 21.16 -13.94
CA SER A 67 -4.28 21.17 -12.48
C SER A 67 -4.43 19.76 -11.90
N TRP A 68 -3.85 19.56 -10.72
CA TRP A 68 -4.08 18.39 -9.88
C TRP A 68 -5.19 18.61 -8.86
N ALA A 69 -5.66 19.84 -8.70
CA ALA A 69 -6.71 20.15 -7.74
C ALA A 69 -8.05 19.54 -8.15
N GLY A 70 -8.63 18.75 -7.26
CA GLY A 70 -9.99 18.22 -7.40
C GLY A 70 -11.02 19.18 -6.85
N ALA A 71 -12.24 19.13 -7.40
CA ALA A 71 -13.41 19.79 -6.81
C ALA A 71 -13.76 19.16 -5.44
N GLU A 72 -14.40 19.94 -4.57
CA GLU A 72 -14.70 19.51 -3.19
C GLU A 72 -15.57 18.26 -3.15
N GLU A 73 -16.52 18.14 -4.08
CA GLU A 73 -17.42 16.99 -4.18
C GLU A 73 -16.66 15.68 -4.46
N GLN A 74 -15.59 15.75 -5.27
CA GLN A 74 -14.74 14.58 -5.52
C GLN A 74 -13.87 14.25 -4.30
N ARG A 75 -13.38 15.27 -3.58
CA ARG A 75 -12.64 15.07 -2.32
C ARG A 75 -13.52 14.40 -1.28
N ASP A 76 -14.78 14.80 -1.18
CA ASP A 76 -15.77 14.18 -0.28
C ASP A 76 -16.04 12.72 -0.60
N VAL A 77 -16.07 12.35 -1.88
CA VAL A 77 -16.13 10.93 -2.28
C VAL A 77 -14.92 10.18 -1.75
N VAL A 78 -13.71 10.69 -1.93
CA VAL A 78 -12.48 10.06 -1.42
C VAL A 78 -12.47 9.95 0.11
N ARG A 79 -12.85 11.02 0.83
CA ARG A 79 -13.01 11.01 2.30
C ARG A 79 -14.01 9.93 2.74
N SER A 80 -15.13 9.78 2.02
CA SER A 80 -16.12 8.74 2.32
C SER A 80 -15.56 7.33 2.15
N CYS A 81 -14.69 7.11 1.17
CA CYS A 81 -14.06 5.81 0.92
C CYS A 81 -12.97 5.50 1.97
N PHE A 82 -12.21 6.50 2.42
CA PHE A 82 -11.31 6.33 3.57
C PHE A 82 -12.08 5.93 4.83
N ARG A 83 -13.22 6.58 5.09
CA ARG A 83 -14.11 6.20 6.20
C ARG A 83 -14.61 4.76 6.06
N GLU A 84 -15.04 4.34 4.87
CA GLU A 84 -15.51 2.96 4.66
C GLU A 84 -14.44 1.90 4.99
N TRP A 85 -13.19 2.12 4.56
CA TRP A 85 -12.07 1.24 4.95
C TRP A 85 -11.79 1.30 6.46
N GLN A 86 -11.83 2.50 7.06
CA GLN A 86 -11.58 2.68 8.49
C GLN A 86 -12.67 2.04 9.37
N ASP A 87 -13.93 2.11 8.94
CA ASP A 87 -15.09 1.59 9.67
C ASP A 87 -15.11 0.05 9.74
N LEU A 88 -14.24 -0.64 8.98
CA LEU A 88 -13.98 -2.06 9.16
C LEU A 88 -13.29 -2.39 10.49
N GLY A 89 -12.76 -1.39 11.21
CA GLY A 89 -12.02 -1.58 12.45
C GLY A 89 -10.60 -2.11 12.25
N ILE A 90 -10.02 -1.92 11.06
CA ILE A 90 -8.63 -2.25 10.78
C ILE A 90 -7.70 -1.46 11.71
N GLY A 91 -6.54 -2.01 12.03
CA GLY A 91 -5.57 -1.32 12.88
C GLY A 91 -4.80 -0.19 12.17
N ILE A 92 -5.26 0.31 11.03
CA ILE A 92 -4.74 1.50 10.37
C ILE A 92 -5.79 2.61 10.48
N ALA A 93 -5.37 3.81 10.82
CA ALA A 93 -6.24 5.00 10.81
C ALA A 93 -5.85 5.94 9.68
N PHE A 94 -6.81 6.72 9.18
CA PHE A 94 -6.57 7.76 8.20
C PHE A 94 -6.81 9.14 8.81
N THR A 95 -6.04 10.13 8.42
CA THR A 95 -6.22 11.52 8.88
C THR A 95 -5.90 12.47 7.74
N GLU A 96 -6.87 13.31 7.38
CA GLU A 96 -6.60 14.45 6.52
C GLU A 96 -5.77 15.46 7.30
N VAL A 97 -4.72 15.97 6.69
CA VAL A 97 -3.87 17.03 7.27
C VAL A 97 -4.03 18.32 6.48
N ASP A 98 -3.59 19.43 7.06
CA ASP A 98 -3.63 20.75 6.40
C ASP A 98 -2.29 21.14 5.73
N ASP A 99 -1.29 20.26 5.82
CA ASP A 99 0.03 20.44 5.24
C ASP A 99 0.47 19.17 4.49
N ARG A 100 0.69 19.30 3.18
CA ARG A 100 1.22 18.21 2.32
C ARG A 100 2.49 17.58 2.88
N SER A 101 3.24 18.36 3.64
CA SER A 101 4.54 18.01 4.19
C SER A 101 4.45 17.00 5.34
N GLU A 102 3.25 16.83 5.89
CA GLU A 102 2.88 15.83 6.90
C GLU A 102 2.18 14.61 6.29
N ALA A 103 1.96 14.56 4.97
CA ALA A 103 1.15 13.53 4.32
C ALA A 103 1.98 12.43 3.63
N GLU A 104 1.74 11.17 3.99
CA GLU A 104 2.24 10.01 3.22
C GLU A 104 1.47 9.85 1.91
N LEU A 105 0.15 10.08 1.93
CA LEU A 105 -0.73 9.97 0.77
C LEU A 105 -1.04 11.37 0.21
N ARG A 106 -0.63 11.66 -1.02
CA ARG A 106 -0.79 12.97 -1.67
C ARG A 106 -1.60 12.78 -2.95
N ILE A 107 -2.83 13.30 -2.94
CA ILE A 107 -3.91 12.91 -3.84
C ILE A 107 -4.17 14.02 -4.85
N GLY A 108 -4.03 13.71 -6.14
CA GLY A 108 -4.40 14.59 -7.25
C GLY A 108 -5.60 14.10 -8.04
N PHE A 109 -6.14 14.97 -8.88
CA PHE A 109 -7.33 14.74 -9.71
C PHE A 109 -7.07 15.12 -11.17
N GLN A 110 -5.88 14.82 -11.68
CA GLN A 110 -5.50 15.19 -13.03
C GLN A 110 -6.32 14.38 -14.06
N ALA A 111 -7.31 15.02 -14.66
CA ALA A 111 -8.14 14.41 -15.69
C ALA A 111 -7.30 13.92 -16.88
N GLY A 112 -7.54 12.68 -17.31
CA GLY A 112 -6.86 12.04 -18.44
C GLY A 112 -5.47 11.46 -18.12
N ASP A 113 -5.02 11.51 -16.87
CA ASP A 113 -3.76 10.89 -16.41
C ASP A 113 -3.95 9.43 -15.93
N GLY A 114 -5.15 8.88 -16.12
CA GLY A 114 -5.59 7.62 -15.51
C GLY A 114 -5.80 7.75 -13.99
N SER A 115 -6.28 6.67 -13.38
CA SER A 115 -6.35 6.57 -11.92
C SER A 115 -5.32 5.57 -11.43
N TRP A 116 -4.63 5.89 -10.34
CA TRP A 116 -3.54 5.08 -9.80
C TRP A 116 -3.21 5.47 -8.35
N SER A 117 -2.55 4.57 -7.64
CA SER A 117 -1.97 4.80 -6.31
C SER A 117 -0.65 4.06 -6.18
N SER A 118 0.27 4.62 -5.41
CA SER A 118 1.39 3.87 -4.83
C SER A 118 0.85 2.70 -4.00
N VAL A 119 1.58 1.60 -3.99
CA VAL A 119 1.17 0.38 -3.28
C VAL A 119 1.76 0.38 -1.87
N GLY A 120 0.93 0.66 -0.87
CA GLY A 120 1.34 0.68 0.53
C GLY A 120 2.50 1.63 0.79
N ARG A 121 3.55 1.14 1.47
CA ARG A 121 4.76 1.90 1.82
C ARG A 121 5.59 2.37 0.63
N ASP A 122 5.31 1.91 -0.60
CA ASP A 122 5.95 2.47 -1.80
C ASP A 122 5.63 3.98 -1.94
N ALA A 123 4.56 4.47 -1.30
CA ALA A 123 4.26 5.90 -1.20
C ALA A 123 5.39 6.74 -0.56
N LEU A 124 6.23 6.10 0.28
CA LEU A 124 7.37 6.76 0.94
C LEU A 124 8.56 7.00 0.01
N LEU A 125 8.57 6.38 -1.19
CA LEU A 125 9.61 6.57 -2.20
C LEU A 125 9.39 7.84 -3.03
N ALA A 126 8.14 8.32 -3.10
CA ALA A 126 7.78 9.50 -3.87
C ALA A 126 8.24 10.78 -3.17
N GLY A 127 8.69 11.76 -3.94
CA GLY A 127 9.07 13.08 -3.44
C GLY A 127 7.89 13.82 -2.78
N ARG A 128 8.19 14.76 -1.88
CA ARG A 128 7.18 15.56 -1.16
C ARG A 128 6.25 16.38 -2.07
N GLN A 129 6.68 16.67 -3.30
CA GLN A 129 5.90 17.42 -4.29
C GLN A 129 5.24 16.52 -5.34
N GLU A 130 5.40 15.21 -5.21
CA GLU A 130 4.84 14.24 -6.14
C GLU A 130 3.53 13.68 -5.58
N ARG A 131 2.59 13.39 -6.48
CA ARG A 131 1.39 12.61 -6.17
C ARG A 131 1.80 11.19 -5.79
N THR A 132 1.11 10.62 -4.80
CA THR A 132 1.14 9.17 -4.53
C THR A 132 -0.18 8.51 -4.88
N MET A 133 -1.19 9.30 -5.24
CA MET A 133 -2.46 8.83 -5.78
C MET A 133 -3.01 9.86 -6.77
N ASN A 134 -3.66 9.38 -7.83
CA ASN A 134 -4.38 10.23 -8.77
C ASN A 134 -5.73 9.63 -9.16
N PHE A 135 -6.70 10.51 -9.35
CA PHE A 135 -7.99 10.19 -9.98
C PHE A 135 -8.08 10.87 -11.35
N GLY A 136 -8.23 10.06 -12.39
CA GLY A 136 -8.17 10.52 -13.79
C GLY A 136 -9.51 10.96 -14.39
N TRP A 137 -10.59 10.86 -13.61
CA TRP A 137 -11.96 11.12 -14.04
C TRP A 137 -12.84 11.49 -12.84
N ASP A 138 -14.06 11.93 -13.14
CA ASP A 138 -15.02 12.41 -12.14
C ASP A 138 -15.55 11.26 -11.28
N LEU A 139 -15.19 11.27 -9.99
CA LEU A 139 -15.62 10.29 -8.99
C LEU A 139 -17.09 10.43 -8.56
N THR A 140 -17.72 11.56 -8.86
CA THR A 140 -19.13 11.81 -8.50
C THR A 140 -20.11 11.14 -9.47
N ALA A 141 -19.63 10.72 -10.64
CA ALA A 141 -20.46 10.02 -11.61
C ALA A 141 -20.89 8.64 -11.06
N PRO A 142 -22.08 8.13 -11.45
CA PRO A 142 -22.59 6.86 -10.96
C PRO A 142 -21.58 5.71 -11.13
N GLY A 143 -21.29 4.99 -10.04
CA GLY A 143 -20.34 3.87 -10.01
C GLY A 143 -18.87 4.26 -9.86
N GLU A 144 -18.48 5.50 -10.14
CA GLU A 144 -17.06 5.90 -10.17
C GLU A 144 -16.42 5.99 -8.77
N ARG A 145 -17.24 6.04 -7.72
CA ARG A 145 -16.79 5.87 -6.32
C ARG A 145 -15.99 4.58 -6.11
N ALA A 146 -16.28 3.51 -6.86
CA ALA A 146 -15.53 2.26 -6.81
C ALA A 146 -14.04 2.48 -7.08
N THR A 147 -13.70 3.42 -7.97
CA THR A 147 -12.32 3.81 -8.25
C THR A 147 -11.61 4.30 -6.99
N ALA A 148 -12.26 5.12 -6.17
CA ALA A 148 -11.69 5.62 -4.92
C ALA A 148 -11.45 4.49 -3.90
N LEU A 149 -12.40 3.57 -3.74
CA LEU A 149 -12.20 2.38 -2.88
C LEU A 149 -11.01 1.54 -3.35
N HIS A 150 -10.91 1.31 -4.66
CA HIS A 150 -9.82 0.56 -5.30
C HIS A 150 -8.45 1.22 -5.08
N GLN A 151 -8.32 2.53 -5.32
CA GLN A 151 -7.07 3.25 -5.10
C GLN A 151 -6.64 3.25 -3.62
N ILE A 152 -7.59 3.33 -2.69
CA ILE A 152 -7.29 3.22 -1.27
C ILE A 152 -6.86 1.78 -0.90
N GLY A 153 -7.43 0.75 -1.54
CA GLY A 153 -6.95 -0.63 -1.44
C GLY A 153 -5.47 -0.76 -1.82
N HIS A 154 -5.04 -0.13 -2.92
CA HIS A 154 -3.61 -0.03 -3.26
C HIS A 154 -2.80 0.72 -2.19
N ALA A 155 -3.29 1.84 -1.67
CA ALA A 155 -2.61 2.56 -0.58
C ALA A 155 -2.48 1.73 0.71
N LEU A 156 -3.34 0.72 0.91
CA LEU A 156 -3.24 -0.30 1.96
C LEU A 156 -2.34 -1.50 1.57
N GLY A 157 -1.85 -1.51 0.34
CA GLY A 157 -0.90 -2.49 -0.17
C GLY A 157 -1.54 -3.65 -0.94
N MET A 158 -2.81 -3.57 -1.34
CA MET A 158 -3.47 -4.57 -2.17
C MET A 158 -3.04 -4.42 -3.64
N LEU A 159 -3.03 -5.52 -4.38
CA LEU A 159 -2.74 -5.55 -5.82
C LEU A 159 -3.98 -5.97 -6.61
N HIS A 160 -3.92 -5.93 -7.94
CA HIS A 160 -5.07 -6.33 -8.74
C HIS A 160 -5.36 -7.83 -8.63
N GLU A 161 -6.64 -8.17 -8.49
CA GLU A 161 -7.10 -9.51 -8.18
C GLU A 161 -6.98 -10.47 -9.37
N HIS A 162 -7.16 -9.99 -10.61
CA HIS A 162 -6.99 -10.77 -11.84
C HIS A 162 -5.55 -11.25 -12.08
N GLN A 163 -4.57 -10.58 -11.45
CA GLN A 163 -3.17 -10.95 -11.51
C GLN A 163 -2.82 -12.06 -10.51
N SER A 164 -3.75 -12.43 -9.63
CA SER A 164 -3.59 -13.53 -8.66
C SER A 164 -3.20 -14.83 -9.38
N PRO A 165 -2.20 -15.57 -8.87
CA PRO A 165 -1.87 -16.88 -9.41
C PRO A 165 -3.00 -17.89 -9.19
N PHE A 166 -3.94 -17.61 -8.28
CA PHE A 166 -5.10 -18.45 -8.00
C PHE A 166 -6.30 -18.17 -8.90
N ALA A 167 -6.22 -17.15 -9.78
CA ALA A 167 -7.34 -16.78 -10.65
C ALA A 167 -7.64 -17.81 -11.72
N GLY A 168 -6.65 -18.60 -12.14
CA GLY A 168 -6.81 -19.52 -13.26
C GLY A 168 -7.15 -18.82 -14.59
N ILE A 169 -7.09 -17.48 -14.64
CA ILE A 169 -7.41 -16.72 -15.85
C ILE A 169 -6.37 -17.01 -16.92
N HIS A 170 -6.84 -17.55 -18.04
CA HIS A 170 -6.14 -17.62 -19.30
C HIS A 170 -6.69 -16.53 -20.21
N TRP A 171 -5.82 -15.60 -20.59
CA TRP A 171 -6.15 -14.45 -21.43
C TRP A 171 -6.06 -14.80 -22.92
N ASP A 172 -6.85 -14.09 -23.74
CA ASP A 172 -6.46 -13.83 -25.13
C ASP A 172 -5.56 -12.59 -25.12
N ASP A 173 -4.25 -12.81 -24.98
CA ASP A 173 -3.26 -11.74 -24.84
C ASP A 173 -3.35 -10.69 -25.97
N GLU A 174 -3.58 -11.13 -27.21
CA GLU A 174 -3.66 -10.22 -28.37
C GLU A 174 -4.95 -9.40 -28.35
N ALA A 175 -6.07 -10.00 -27.95
CA ALA A 175 -7.31 -9.26 -27.74
C ALA A 175 -7.15 -8.22 -26.62
N VAL A 176 -6.51 -8.57 -25.51
CA VAL A 176 -6.23 -7.65 -24.39
C VAL A 176 -5.33 -6.50 -24.84
N TYR A 177 -4.27 -6.78 -25.61
CA TYR A 177 -3.40 -5.73 -26.15
C TYR A 177 -4.15 -4.81 -27.12
N ALA A 178 -4.97 -5.37 -28.01
CA ALA A 178 -5.74 -4.59 -28.98
C ALA A 178 -6.77 -3.68 -28.29
N GLU A 179 -7.51 -4.21 -27.32
CA GLU A 179 -8.49 -3.46 -26.53
C GLU A 179 -7.83 -2.27 -25.81
N LEU A 180 -6.71 -2.50 -25.13
CA LEU A 180 -6.06 -1.48 -24.30
C LEU A 180 -5.19 -0.49 -25.09
N ALA A 181 -4.80 -0.81 -26.33
CA ALA A 181 -4.21 0.16 -27.25
C ALA A 181 -5.23 1.19 -27.76
N GLY A 182 -6.52 0.85 -27.71
CA GLY A 182 -7.63 1.73 -28.09
C GLY A 182 -7.95 2.81 -27.04
N PRO A 183 -8.84 3.78 -27.39
CA PRO A 183 -9.36 4.73 -26.43
C PRO A 183 -10.23 4.02 -25.36
N PRO A 184 -10.28 4.53 -24.12
CA PRO A 184 -9.64 5.75 -23.64
C PRO A 184 -8.19 5.54 -23.16
N HIS A 185 -7.65 4.31 -23.23
CA HIS A 185 -6.42 3.93 -22.53
C HIS A 185 -5.16 4.30 -23.28
N HIS A 186 -5.06 3.92 -24.56
CA HIS A 186 -3.87 4.10 -25.37
C HIS A 186 -2.60 3.52 -24.72
N TRP A 187 -2.72 2.36 -24.07
CA TRP A 187 -1.60 1.73 -23.37
C TRP A 187 -0.64 1.06 -24.35
N SER A 188 0.65 1.13 -24.02
CA SER A 188 1.65 0.28 -24.66
C SER A 188 1.45 -1.17 -24.22
N ARG A 189 1.95 -2.11 -25.04
CA ARG A 189 2.00 -3.54 -24.65
C ARG A 189 2.69 -3.75 -23.31
N GLU A 190 3.77 -3.03 -23.03
CA GLU A 190 4.48 -3.12 -21.74
C GLU A 190 3.58 -2.71 -20.56
N ARG A 191 2.86 -1.60 -20.68
CA ARG A 191 1.93 -1.13 -19.63
C ARG A 191 0.77 -2.10 -19.44
N THR A 192 0.21 -2.63 -20.53
CA THR A 192 -0.82 -3.66 -20.52
C THR A 192 -0.33 -4.94 -19.86
N HIS A 193 0.86 -5.42 -20.24
CA HIS A 193 1.43 -6.61 -19.63
C HIS A 193 1.61 -6.42 -18.12
N TYR A 194 2.20 -5.30 -17.69
CA TYR A 194 2.44 -5.05 -16.27
C TYR A 194 1.16 -4.99 -15.43
N ASN A 195 0.11 -4.34 -15.93
CA ASN A 195 -1.12 -4.08 -15.18
C ASN A 195 -2.18 -5.19 -15.32
N ILE A 196 -2.15 -5.95 -16.42
CA ILE A 196 -3.21 -6.93 -16.75
C ILE A 196 -2.66 -8.36 -16.81
N LEU A 197 -1.68 -8.61 -17.67
CA LEU A 197 -1.32 -9.99 -18.04
C LEU A 197 -0.31 -10.62 -17.07
N ARG A 198 0.56 -9.81 -16.46
CA ARG A 198 1.60 -10.27 -15.52
C ARG A 198 0.92 -10.95 -14.34
N LYS A 199 1.35 -12.16 -14.02
CA LYS A 199 0.94 -12.87 -12.81
C LYS A 199 1.80 -12.47 -11.61
N LEU A 200 1.14 -12.33 -10.47
CA LEU A 200 1.78 -12.10 -9.18
C LEU A 200 2.34 -13.39 -8.61
N GLY A 201 3.34 -13.27 -7.74
CA GLY A 201 3.71 -14.38 -6.86
C GLY A 201 2.59 -14.70 -5.85
N PRO A 202 2.49 -15.94 -5.33
CA PRO A 202 1.49 -16.31 -4.32
C PRO A 202 1.43 -15.38 -3.12
N ASP A 203 2.57 -14.84 -2.68
CA ASP A 203 2.68 -13.99 -1.48
C ASP A 203 2.45 -12.50 -1.75
N GLU A 204 2.38 -12.12 -3.03
CA GLU A 204 1.95 -10.79 -3.43
C GLU A 204 0.44 -10.73 -3.61
N ALA A 205 -0.22 -11.87 -3.78
CA ALA A 205 -1.67 -11.95 -3.93
C ALA A 205 -2.38 -11.47 -2.66
N ASN A 206 -3.59 -10.94 -2.82
CA ASN A 206 -4.39 -10.45 -1.70
C ASN A 206 -4.90 -11.58 -0.79
N GLY A 207 -5.01 -12.79 -1.33
CA GLY A 207 -5.49 -13.97 -0.62
C GLY A 207 -5.03 -15.27 -1.28
N SER A 208 -5.46 -16.40 -0.69
CA SER A 208 -5.11 -17.74 -1.15
C SER A 208 -6.11 -18.35 -2.15
N PHE A 209 -7.09 -17.56 -2.57
CA PHE A 209 -8.09 -17.89 -3.58
C PHE A 209 -8.40 -16.63 -4.38
N TRP A 210 -8.92 -16.79 -5.59
CA TRP A 210 -9.34 -15.67 -6.41
C TRP A 210 -10.76 -15.23 -6.09
N ASP A 211 -10.95 -13.93 -5.91
CA ASP A 211 -12.25 -13.32 -5.70
C ASP A 211 -12.69 -12.45 -6.89
N PRO A 212 -13.54 -12.97 -7.80
CA PRO A 212 -14.05 -12.21 -8.94
C PRO A 212 -14.99 -11.04 -8.54
N GLN A 213 -15.37 -10.93 -7.26
CA GLN A 213 -16.20 -9.85 -6.73
C GLN A 213 -15.39 -8.77 -6.00
N SER A 214 -14.07 -8.94 -5.89
CA SER A 214 -13.18 -8.02 -5.19
C SER A 214 -13.27 -6.61 -5.78
N ILE A 215 -13.13 -5.60 -4.92
CA ILE A 215 -12.91 -4.22 -5.36
C ILE A 215 -11.62 -4.07 -6.18
N MET A 216 -10.67 -4.99 -6.01
CA MET A 216 -9.39 -5.03 -6.72
C MET A 216 -9.45 -5.79 -8.05
N GLU A 217 -10.60 -6.40 -8.37
CA GLU A 217 -10.87 -7.04 -9.66
C GLU A 217 -11.31 -6.00 -10.69
N PHE A 218 -10.82 -6.12 -11.90
CA PHE A 218 -11.22 -5.25 -12.99
C PHE A 218 -12.43 -5.82 -13.76
N PRO A 219 -13.32 -4.95 -14.27
CA PRO A 219 -14.33 -5.39 -15.22
C PRO A 219 -13.67 -5.70 -16.58
N PHE A 220 -13.88 -6.88 -17.13
CA PHE A 220 -13.36 -7.27 -18.45
C PHE A 220 -14.48 -7.52 -19.45
N ALA A 221 -14.33 -6.96 -20.65
CA ALA A 221 -15.28 -7.16 -21.73
C ALA A 221 -15.30 -8.62 -22.23
N PRO A 222 -16.40 -9.07 -22.87
CA PRO A 222 -16.45 -10.38 -23.50
C PRO A 222 -15.31 -10.58 -24.50
N GLY A 223 -14.79 -11.81 -24.58
CA GLY A 223 -13.74 -12.19 -25.54
C GLY A 223 -12.31 -11.89 -25.11
N LEU A 224 -12.08 -11.28 -23.95
CA LEU A 224 -10.72 -11.08 -23.40
C LEU A 224 -10.22 -12.30 -22.61
N ILE A 225 -11.13 -13.01 -21.95
CA ILE A 225 -10.84 -14.16 -21.10
C ILE A 225 -11.20 -15.44 -21.85
N LEU A 226 -10.24 -16.35 -22.01
CA LEU A 226 -10.44 -17.67 -22.60
C LEU A 226 -10.88 -18.71 -21.56
N GLU A 227 -10.33 -18.62 -20.35
CA GLU A 227 -10.69 -19.47 -19.21
C GLU A 227 -10.67 -18.67 -17.91
N PRO A 228 -11.53 -19.02 -16.93
CA PRO A 228 -12.53 -20.09 -16.99
C PRO A 228 -13.73 -19.72 -17.88
N GLU A 229 -14.39 -20.74 -18.48
CA GLU A 229 -15.41 -20.56 -19.52
C GLU A 229 -16.56 -19.62 -19.13
N GLN A 230 -16.94 -19.62 -17.85
CA GLN A 230 -17.99 -18.77 -17.31
C GLN A 230 -17.70 -17.25 -17.46
N TYR A 231 -16.44 -16.84 -17.62
CA TYR A 231 -16.06 -15.43 -17.82
C TYR A 231 -15.71 -15.08 -19.27
N ARG A 232 -15.90 -15.99 -20.24
CA ARG A 232 -15.77 -15.66 -21.68
C ARG A 232 -16.75 -14.57 -22.11
N GLY A 233 -17.91 -14.53 -21.46
CA GLY A 233 -18.95 -13.50 -21.63
C GLY A 233 -18.62 -12.17 -20.95
N GLY A 234 -17.44 -12.02 -20.35
CA GLY A 234 -17.03 -10.86 -19.57
C GLY A 234 -17.09 -11.11 -18.07
N LEU A 235 -16.47 -10.18 -17.34
CA LEU A 235 -16.41 -10.13 -15.88
C LEU A 235 -16.79 -8.73 -15.44
N ASP A 236 -17.70 -8.60 -14.49
CA ASP A 236 -18.22 -7.31 -14.03
C ASP A 236 -18.39 -7.33 -12.49
N PRO A 237 -17.36 -6.95 -11.73
CA PRO A 237 -17.44 -6.89 -10.27
C PRO A 237 -18.37 -5.75 -9.81
N PRO A 238 -18.97 -5.85 -8.61
CA PRO A 238 -20.01 -4.92 -8.16
C PRO A 238 -19.52 -3.50 -7.83
N GLY A 239 -18.19 -3.27 -7.76
CA GLY A 239 -17.62 -1.97 -7.39
C GLY A 239 -17.74 -1.65 -5.89
N THR A 240 -17.80 -2.67 -5.03
CA THR A 240 -17.87 -2.55 -3.56
C THR A 240 -16.86 -3.49 -2.90
N LEU A 241 -16.52 -3.26 -1.63
CA LEU A 241 -15.68 -4.17 -0.86
C LEU A 241 -16.35 -5.55 -0.69
N SER A 242 -15.72 -6.60 -1.20
CA SER A 242 -16.17 -7.98 -1.04
C SER A 242 -15.94 -8.49 0.39
N ALA A 243 -16.39 -9.71 0.68
CA ALA A 243 -16.07 -10.36 1.94
C ALA A 243 -14.56 -10.69 2.05
N ALA A 244 -13.94 -11.10 0.95
CA ALA A 244 -12.52 -11.46 0.91
C ALA A 244 -11.62 -10.21 1.04
N ASP A 245 -12.02 -9.07 0.47
CA ASP A 245 -11.32 -7.79 0.65
C ASP A 245 -11.23 -7.42 2.13
N LYS A 246 -12.37 -7.51 2.83
CA LYS A 246 -12.49 -7.19 4.26
C LYS A 246 -11.67 -8.15 5.12
N GLU A 247 -11.73 -9.45 4.83
CA GLU A 247 -10.93 -10.45 5.55
C GLU A 247 -9.43 -10.23 5.32
N SER A 248 -9.01 -10.00 4.08
CA SER A 248 -7.61 -9.79 3.72
C SER A 248 -7.02 -8.57 4.42
N VAL A 249 -7.73 -7.43 4.41
CA VAL A 249 -7.25 -6.21 5.07
C VAL A 249 -7.18 -6.40 6.59
N LEU A 250 -8.16 -7.08 7.21
CA LEU A 250 -8.16 -7.36 8.65
C LEU A 250 -7.07 -8.36 9.05
N ARG A 251 -6.67 -9.27 8.16
CA ARG A 251 -5.55 -10.18 8.40
C ARG A 251 -4.22 -9.41 8.44
N TRP A 252 -4.02 -8.48 7.52
CA TRP A 252 -2.79 -7.66 7.47
C TRP A 252 -2.76 -6.53 8.49
N TYR A 253 -3.92 -6.02 8.86
CA TYR A 253 -4.12 -4.91 9.78
C TYR A 253 -5.19 -5.25 10.81
N PRO A 254 -4.94 -6.24 11.69
CA PRO A 254 -5.90 -6.62 12.71
C PRO A 254 -6.20 -5.42 13.64
N PRO A 255 -7.37 -5.37 14.29
CA PRO A 255 -7.67 -4.33 15.26
C PRO A 255 -6.52 -4.18 16.27
N HIS A 256 -6.03 -2.95 16.45
CA HIS A 256 -4.84 -2.71 17.27
C HIS A 256 -5.15 -3.00 18.75
N PRO A 257 -4.44 -3.94 19.40
CA PRO A 257 -4.72 -4.31 20.78
C PRO A 257 -4.44 -3.16 21.73
N GLN A 258 -5.27 -3.03 22.77
CA GLN A 258 -5.03 -2.05 23.84
C GLN A 258 -3.96 -2.56 24.80
N GLY A 259 -2.94 -1.75 25.02
CA GLY A 259 -1.85 -2.03 25.95
C GLY A 259 -0.73 -2.83 25.31
N SER A 260 0.49 -2.31 25.44
CA SER A 260 1.71 -2.97 24.96
C SER A 260 2.65 -3.17 26.15
N PRO A 261 3.37 -4.31 26.23
CA PRO A 261 4.37 -4.53 27.26
C PRO A 261 5.48 -3.47 27.22
N ALA A 262 6.10 -3.20 28.36
CA ALA A 262 7.22 -2.27 28.45
C ALA A 262 8.50 -2.90 27.86
N LEU A 263 9.16 -2.19 26.96
CA LEU A 263 10.53 -2.47 26.52
C LEU A 263 11.50 -1.67 27.39
N VAL A 264 11.93 -2.29 28.48
CA VAL A 264 12.85 -1.66 29.44
C VAL A 264 14.25 -1.54 28.81
N PRO A 265 14.89 -0.35 28.83
CA PRO A 265 16.23 -0.19 28.28
C PRO A 265 17.23 -1.20 28.84
N PHE A 266 18.12 -1.70 27.98
CA PHE A 266 19.10 -2.77 28.25
C PHE A 266 18.50 -4.12 28.66
N ARG A 267 17.22 -4.39 28.34
CA ARG A 267 16.62 -5.72 28.46
C ARG A 267 16.03 -6.13 27.13
N SER A 268 16.46 -7.27 26.60
CA SER A 268 15.84 -7.84 25.41
C SER A 268 14.45 -8.39 25.74
N ALA A 269 13.53 -8.23 24.80
CA ALA A 269 12.22 -8.82 24.83
C ALA A 269 12.10 -9.83 23.68
N PRO A 270 11.76 -11.11 23.94
CA PRO A 270 11.53 -12.08 22.88
C PRO A 270 10.30 -11.67 22.05
N LEU A 271 10.36 -11.85 20.74
CA LEU A 271 9.27 -11.49 19.82
C LEU A 271 8.27 -12.64 19.65
N GLY A 272 8.75 -13.88 19.47
CA GLY A 272 7.88 -15.06 19.31
C GLY A 272 6.90 -14.94 18.14
N LEU A 273 7.27 -14.19 17.09
CA LEU A 273 6.42 -13.86 15.95
C LEU A 273 6.57 -14.87 14.81
N GLY A 274 5.46 -15.15 14.12
CA GLY A 274 5.43 -15.78 12.80
C GLY A 274 5.47 -14.77 11.65
N PRO A 275 5.54 -15.24 10.39
CA PRO A 275 5.54 -14.38 9.21
C PRO A 275 4.31 -13.46 9.16
N GLY A 276 4.55 -12.16 8.98
CA GLY A 276 3.52 -11.12 8.92
C GLY A 276 2.98 -10.66 10.28
N GLU A 277 3.28 -11.38 11.36
CA GLU A 277 2.86 -11.01 12.71
C GLU A 277 3.65 -9.81 13.23
N GLN A 278 3.08 -9.15 14.24
CA GLN A 278 3.63 -7.94 14.82
C GLN A 278 3.58 -7.97 16.35
N ALA A 279 4.64 -7.45 16.96
CA ALA A 279 4.68 -7.13 18.38
C ALA A 279 4.89 -5.63 18.58
N ASP A 280 4.19 -5.09 19.57
CA ASP A 280 4.28 -3.69 19.97
C ASP A 280 4.82 -3.60 21.39
N PHE A 281 5.67 -2.62 21.66
CA PHE A 281 6.20 -2.36 22.99
C PHE A 281 6.24 -0.87 23.29
N VAL A 282 6.04 -0.52 24.56
CA VAL A 282 6.15 0.86 25.04
C VAL A 282 7.52 1.12 25.62
N ILE A 283 8.08 2.29 25.32
CA ILE A 283 9.31 2.80 25.93
C ILE A 283 8.98 4.11 26.66
N ASP A 284 9.17 4.10 27.98
CA ASP A 284 9.20 5.29 28.83
C ASP A 284 10.67 5.56 29.21
N PRO A 285 11.40 6.43 28.49
CA PRO A 285 12.84 6.60 28.66
C PRO A 285 13.16 7.19 30.05
N PRO A 286 14.07 6.57 30.82
CA PRO A 286 14.43 7.04 32.15
C PRO A 286 15.21 8.36 32.15
N GLU A 287 15.85 8.69 31.02
CA GLU A 287 16.65 9.90 30.79
C GLU A 287 16.55 10.36 29.33
N THR A 288 16.83 11.64 29.09
CA THR A 288 16.85 12.19 27.73
C THR A 288 18.21 11.93 27.09
N ARG A 289 18.28 10.99 26.14
CA ARG A 289 19.49 10.70 25.38
C ARG A 289 19.18 10.00 24.06
N THR A 290 20.22 9.75 23.28
CA THR A 290 20.11 8.83 22.13
C THR A 290 20.06 7.39 22.64
N TYR A 291 19.07 6.66 22.17
CA TYR A 291 18.92 5.23 22.33
C TYR A 291 19.06 4.56 20.96
N THR A 292 19.56 3.34 20.96
CA THR A 292 19.50 2.44 19.81
C THR A 292 18.41 1.42 20.08
N LEU A 293 17.55 1.21 19.10
CA LEU A 293 16.50 0.20 19.09
C LEU A 293 16.78 -0.76 17.95
N GLY A 294 16.67 -2.07 18.18
CA GLY A 294 16.86 -3.02 17.09
C GLY A 294 16.40 -4.42 17.41
N THR A 295 16.26 -5.21 16.35
CA THR A 295 16.01 -6.65 16.43
C THR A 295 17.30 -7.44 16.54
N PHE A 296 17.19 -8.68 17.05
CA PHE A 296 18.25 -9.65 17.22
C PHE A 296 17.77 -11.00 16.72
N GLY A 297 18.72 -11.81 16.26
CA GLY A 297 18.48 -13.15 15.74
C GLY A 297 18.36 -13.16 14.22
N ASP A 298 18.32 -14.37 13.69
CA ASP A 298 18.21 -14.66 12.26
C ASP A 298 16.81 -14.33 11.75
N CYS A 299 16.57 -13.07 11.37
CA CYS A 299 15.28 -12.60 10.91
C CYS A 299 15.31 -11.43 9.94
N ASP A 300 14.22 -11.29 9.19
CA ASP A 300 13.86 -10.11 8.43
C ASP A 300 12.67 -9.43 9.09
N ALA A 301 12.78 -8.14 9.36
CA ALA A 301 11.76 -7.36 10.03
C ALA A 301 11.78 -5.89 9.61
N VAL A 302 10.62 -5.26 9.80
CA VAL A 302 10.52 -3.81 9.91
C VAL A 302 10.32 -3.42 11.36
N VAL A 303 11.12 -2.45 11.80
CA VAL A 303 10.99 -1.78 13.08
C VAL A 303 10.53 -0.35 12.82
N VAL A 304 9.50 0.11 13.53
CA VAL A 304 9.03 1.49 13.46
C VAL A 304 8.85 2.05 14.86
N LEU A 305 9.38 3.24 15.08
CA LEU A 305 9.30 3.97 16.33
C LEU A 305 8.32 5.14 16.17
N PHE A 306 7.37 5.21 17.10
CA PHE A 306 6.42 6.30 17.23
C PHE A 306 6.59 6.99 18.58
N GLU A 307 6.34 8.29 18.62
CA GLU A 307 6.11 9.06 19.84
C GLU A 307 4.60 9.23 20.04
N GLU A 308 4.11 8.96 21.24
CA GLU A 308 2.71 9.24 21.58
C GLU A 308 2.55 10.73 21.88
N ARG A 309 1.75 11.43 21.07
CA ARG A 309 1.40 12.85 21.25
C ARG A 309 -0.11 12.97 21.26
N ASP A 310 -0.67 13.49 22.35
CA ASP A 310 -2.12 13.66 22.53
C ASP A 310 -2.92 12.37 22.26
N GLY A 311 -2.38 11.23 22.70
CA GLY A 311 -2.98 9.91 22.50
C GLY A 311 -2.90 9.38 21.07
N ARG A 312 -2.14 10.01 20.18
CA ARG A 312 -1.93 9.57 18.78
C ARG A 312 -0.45 9.25 18.51
N PRO A 313 -0.15 8.16 17.81
CA PRO A 313 1.22 7.85 17.43
C PRO A 313 1.70 8.80 16.33
N ARG A 314 2.87 9.40 16.53
CA ARG A 314 3.58 10.22 15.54
C ARG A 314 4.88 9.54 15.16
N TYR A 315 5.10 9.35 13.86
CA TYR A 315 6.30 8.70 13.35
C TYR A 315 7.56 9.44 13.82
N VAL A 316 8.55 8.69 14.28
CA VAL A 316 9.88 9.20 14.65
C VAL A 316 10.91 8.68 13.66
N ALA A 317 10.96 7.36 13.48
CA ALA A 317 11.90 6.69 12.61
C ALA A 317 11.40 5.27 12.29
N GLY A 318 11.90 4.69 11.20
CA GLY A 318 11.61 3.32 10.82
C GLY A 318 12.79 2.74 10.07
N ARG A 319 13.02 1.44 10.25
CA ARG A 319 14.03 0.69 9.53
C ARG A 319 13.47 -0.64 9.09
N ASP A 320 13.59 -0.90 7.80
CA ASP A 320 13.41 -2.20 7.19
C ASP A 320 14.80 -2.74 6.87
N ASP A 321 15.09 -3.99 7.24
CA ASP A 321 16.37 -4.62 6.90
C ASP A 321 16.44 -5.08 5.44
N GLY A 322 15.31 -5.07 4.72
CA GLY A 322 15.24 -5.31 3.29
C GLY A 322 15.70 -6.70 2.87
N GLY A 323 15.72 -7.68 3.77
CA GLY A 323 16.24 -9.01 3.46
C GLY A 323 17.77 -9.13 3.52
N THR A 324 18.46 -8.17 4.16
CA THR A 324 19.92 -8.22 4.33
C THR A 324 20.31 -9.13 5.50
N GLU A 325 21.61 -9.37 5.70
CA GLU A 325 22.08 -10.10 6.89
C GLU A 325 22.06 -9.24 8.16
N GLN A 326 21.89 -7.92 8.02
CA GLN A 326 21.87 -7.00 9.15
C GLN A 326 20.46 -6.83 9.68
N ASN A 327 20.27 -6.98 10.99
CA ASN A 327 18.99 -6.67 11.63
C ASN A 327 18.63 -5.18 11.55
N ALA A 328 17.33 -4.91 11.49
CA ALA A 328 16.78 -3.56 11.52
C ALA A 328 17.15 -2.84 12.83
N THR A 329 17.82 -1.70 12.70
CA THR A 329 18.26 -0.84 13.82
C THR A 329 17.92 0.62 13.57
N ILE A 330 17.54 1.32 14.65
CA ILE A 330 17.15 2.73 14.67
C ILE A 330 17.92 3.43 15.79
N GLY A 331 18.61 4.53 15.47
CA GLY A 331 19.12 5.47 16.47
C GLY A 331 18.18 6.66 16.61
N ALA A 332 17.65 6.91 17.81
CA ALA A 332 16.73 8.01 18.05
C ALA A 332 16.98 8.68 19.41
N ARG A 333 16.85 10.01 19.46
CA ARG A 333 16.89 10.76 20.72
C ARG A 333 15.53 10.72 21.40
N LEU A 334 15.42 9.94 22.47
CA LEU A 334 14.21 9.84 23.27
C LEU A 334 14.27 10.85 24.43
N VAL A 335 13.14 11.45 24.75
CA VAL A 335 13.03 12.51 25.78
C VAL A 335 12.33 11.96 27.01
N LYS A 336 12.96 12.11 28.17
CA LYS A 336 12.38 11.72 29.48
C LYS A 336 11.02 12.39 29.69
N GLY A 337 10.06 11.60 30.15
CA GLY A 337 8.69 12.06 30.41
C GLY A 337 7.80 12.07 29.16
N ARG A 338 8.32 11.69 27.99
CA ARG A 338 7.52 11.33 26.82
C ARG A 338 7.37 9.82 26.73
N ARG A 339 6.36 9.37 26.00
CA ARG A 339 6.07 7.96 25.77
C ARG A 339 6.29 7.60 24.31
N TYR A 340 6.90 6.46 24.07
CA TYR A 340 7.17 5.97 22.72
C TYR A 340 6.62 4.56 22.56
N VAL A 341 6.28 4.19 21.33
CA VAL A 341 5.85 2.84 20.96
C VAL A 341 6.76 2.36 19.85
N VAL A 342 7.43 1.23 20.07
CA VAL A 342 8.10 0.48 19.00
C VAL A 342 7.13 -0.58 18.49
N ARG A 343 7.07 -0.72 17.17
CA ARG A 343 6.34 -1.77 16.49
C ARG A 343 7.30 -2.55 15.63
N VAL A 344 7.30 -3.87 15.80
CA VAL A 344 8.15 -4.80 15.06
C VAL A 344 7.25 -5.76 14.30
N ARG A 345 7.29 -5.73 12.97
CA ARG A 345 6.64 -6.74 12.14
C ARG A 345 7.71 -7.65 11.56
N LEU A 346 7.55 -8.94 11.79
CA LEU A 346 8.44 -9.98 11.28
C LEU A 346 7.99 -10.39 9.88
N TYR A 347 8.91 -10.45 8.92
CA TYR A 347 8.67 -11.05 7.62
C TYR A 347 9.04 -12.53 7.65
N SER A 348 10.25 -12.83 8.09
CA SER A 348 10.80 -14.20 8.14
C SER A 348 11.75 -14.36 9.31
N ALA A 349 11.89 -15.59 9.80
CA ALA A 349 12.95 -15.99 10.72
C ALA A 349 13.53 -17.34 10.26
N TRP A 350 14.82 -17.56 10.52
CA TRP A 350 15.53 -18.80 10.21
C TRP A 350 16.47 -19.18 11.37
N GLY A 351 17.31 -20.20 11.16
CA GLY A 351 18.20 -20.70 12.20
C GLY A 351 17.41 -21.28 13.38
N SER A 352 17.65 -20.77 14.60
CA SER A 352 16.87 -21.18 15.78
C SER A 352 15.44 -20.66 15.78
N GLY A 353 15.13 -19.64 14.97
CA GLY A 353 13.86 -18.91 15.00
C GLY A 353 13.69 -18.01 16.22
N GLU A 354 14.67 -17.97 17.13
CA GLU A 354 14.62 -17.13 18.32
C GLU A 354 14.98 -15.69 17.95
N THR A 355 13.99 -14.81 18.07
CA THR A 355 14.13 -13.39 17.74
C THR A 355 13.76 -12.53 18.94
N ALA A 356 14.41 -11.38 19.06
CA ALA A 356 14.17 -10.44 20.14
C ALA A 356 14.29 -8.99 19.66
N VAL A 357 13.78 -8.06 20.46
CA VAL A 357 13.98 -6.62 20.30
C VAL A 357 14.57 -6.04 21.58
N MET A 358 15.42 -5.02 21.47
CA MET A 358 15.95 -4.29 22.62
C MET A 358 16.07 -2.80 22.30
N CYS A 359 15.95 -1.97 23.34
CA CYS A 359 16.34 -0.57 23.33
C CYS A 359 17.55 -0.40 24.27
N TRP A 360 18.62 0.28 23.88
CA TRP A 360 19.83 0.48 24.71
C TRP A 360 20.47 1.86 24.56
#